data_AF-A0A813EDM8-F1
#
_entry.id   AF-A0A813EDM8-F1
#
_cell.length_a   1.000
_cell.length_b   1.000
_cell.length_c   1.000
_cell.angle_alpha   90.00
_cell.angle_beta   90.00
_cell.angle_gamma   90.00
#
_symmetry.space_group_name_H-M   'P 1'
#
loop_
_entity.id
_entity.type
_entity.pdbx_description
1 polymer ?
#
loop_
_entity_poly.entity_id
_entity_poly.type
_entity_poly.pdbx_seq_one_letter_code
_entity_poly.pdbx_strand_id
1 'polypeptide(L)'
;MGPKRRCQRASFRTMFVSFQIAFAAILTSFLTAHGCPIESTSSGKRAYVTQASGPQWVLAVRTLGKALRDLGSCLSVLNYNADEGTKQLLASEGWDVREVDRIPSLFDDHSIKSRNTFSMLWAYNMTEFERVLYIDSDFLPLKNIDDAFDCGEWCAVVSARETQKRNSMQGCRY
;
A
#
# COMPACT_ATOMS: atom_id res chain seq x y z
N MET A 1 -75.53 -17.49 -15.55
CA MET A 1 -74.39 -16.75 -14.94
C MET A 1 -73.20 -17.69 -14.86
N GLY A 2 -72.10 -17.40 -15.54
CA GLY A 2 -70.85 -18.16 -15.48
C GLY A 2 -69.66 -17.21 -15.63
N PRO A 3 -68.58 -17.33 -14.86
CA PRO A 3 -67.53 -16.32 -14.83
C PRO A 3 -66.60 -16.44 -16.05
N LYS A 4 -66.46 -15.34 -16.79
CA LYS A 4 -65.45 -15.19 -17.85
C LYS A 4 -64.05 -15.16 -17.21
N ARG A 5 -63.19 -16.12 -17.55
CA ARG A 5 -61.77 -16.10 -17.15
C ARG A 5 -61.02 -15.04 -17.95
N ARG A 6 -60.38 -14.11 -17.25
CA ARG A 6 -59.57 -13.02 -17.81
C ARG A 6 -58.16 -13.55 -18.05
N CYS A 7 -57.72 -13.58 -19.30
CA CYS A 7 -56.37 -13.96 -19.69
C CYS A 7 -55.40 -12.80 -19.36
N GLN A 8 -54.53 -12.96 -18.36
CA GLN A 8 -53.46 -12.02 -18.09
C GLN A 8 -52.26 -12.34 -19.00
N ARG A 9 -52.02 -11.49 -20.01
CA ARG A 9 -50.75 -11.47 -20.73
C ARG A 9 -49.69 -10.89 -19.79
N ALA A 10 -48.87 -11.76 -19.21
CA ALA A 10 -47.65 -11.33 -18.51
C ALA A 10 -46.72 -10.64 -19.52
N SER A 11 -46.39 -9.38 -19.25
CA SER A 11 -45.52 -8.55 -20.09
C SER A 11 -44.09 -9.11 -20.07
N PHE A 12 -43.72 -9.81 -21.15
CA PHE A 12 -42.38 -10.36 -21.38
C PHE A 12 -41.26 -9.30 -21.38
N ARG A 13 -41.60 -8.01 -21.52
CA ARG A 13 -40.64 -6.90 -21.52
C ARG A 13 -40.06 -6.62 -20.13
N THR A 14 -40.80 -6.90 -19.06
CA THR A 14 -40.37 -6.52 -17.71
C THR A 14 -39.28 -7.45 -17.17
N MET A 15 -39.28 -8.73 -17.59
CA MET A 15 -38.34 -9.73 -17.10
C MET A 15 -36.92 -9.57 -17.69
N PHE A 16 -36.80 -9.09 -18.93
CA PHE A 16 -35.50 -8.83 -19.58
C PHE A 16 -34.76 -7.61 -19.02
N VAL A 17 -35.50 -6.58 -18.60
CA VAL A 17 -34.91 -5.36 -18.03
C VAL A 17 -34.32 -5.65 -16.64
N SER A 18 -35.00 -6.47 -15.83
CA SER A 18 -34.51 -6.86 -14.51
C SER A 18 -33.21 -7.68 -14.56
N PHE A 19 -33.03 -8.51 -15.58
CA PHE A 19 -31.82 -9.34 -15.75
C PHE A 19 -30.60 -8.52 -16.22
N GLN A 20 -30.81 -7.53 -17.08
CA GLN A 20 -29.77 -6.60 -17.54
C GLN A 20 -29.27 -5.69 -16.40
N ILE A 21 -30.19 -5.21 -15.53
CA ILE A 21 -29.83 -4.36 -14.38
C ILE A 21 -29.04 -5.15 -13.33
N ALA A 22 -29.40 -6.42 -13.08
CA ALA A 22 -28.70 -7.26 -12.12
C ALA A 22 -27.25 -7.58 -12.55
N PHE A 23 -26.99 -7.78 -13.84
CA PHE A 23 -25.63 -8.02 -14.34
C PHE A 23 -24.74 -6.77 -14.26
N ALA A 24 -25.31 -5.59 -14.52
CA ALA A 24 -24.61 -4.32 -14.36
C ALA A 24 -24.24 -4.06 -12.88
N ALA A 25 -25.12 -4.37 -11.93
CA ALA A 25 -24.87 -4.20 -10.50
C ALA A 25 -23.77 -5.13 -9.95
N ILE A 26 -23.69 -6.38 -10.46
CA ILE A 26 -22.63 -7.32 -10.09
C ILE A 26 -21.28 -6.87 -10.67
N LEU A 27 -21.25 -6.30 -11.88
CA LEU A 27 -20.02 -5.76 -12.47
C LEU A 27 -19.54 -4.46 -11.78
N THR A 28 -20.46 -3.61 -11.32
CA THR A 28 -20.08 -2.38 -10.58
C THR A 28 -19.53 -2.65 -9.19
N SER A 29 -19.88 -3.80 -8.59
CA SER A 29 -19.38 -4.19 -7.26
C SER A 29 -17.90 -4.62 -7.27
N PHE A 30 -17.40 -5.08 -8.42
CA PHE A 30 -15.99 -5.47 -8.58
C PHE A 30 -15.06 -4.31 -8.97
N LEU A 31 -15.61 -3.15 -9.37
CA LEU A 31 -14.80 -2.00 -9.81
C LEU A 31 -14.53 -0.96 -8.70
N THR A 32 -15.16 -1.08 -7.53
CA THR A 32 -15.02 -0.12 -6.42
C THR A 32 -14.11 -0.62 -5.30
N ALA A 33 -12.93 -1.12 -5.64
CA ALA A 33 -11.87 -1.40 -4.65
C ALA A 33 -10.51 -0.87 -5.13
N HIS A 34 -10.41 0.43 -5.43
CA HIS A 34 -9.14 1.11 -5.72
C HIS A 34 -8.59 1.88 -4.51
N GLY A 35 -9.03 1.53 -3.30
CA GLY A 35 -8.42 1.99 -2.05
C GLY A 35 -8.42 0.83 -1.08
N CYS A 36 -7.41 0.76 -0.21
CA CYS A 36 -7.43 -0.21 0.88
C CYS A 36 -8.75 0.00 1.63
N PRO A 37 -9.63 -1.02 1.73
CA PRO A 37 -10.82 -0.89 2.55
C PRO A 37 -10.31 -0.56 3.95
N ILE A 38 -10.67 0.64 4.42
CA ILE A 38 -10.41 1.06 5.78
C ILE A 38 -11.33 0.20 6.65
N GLU A 39 -10.97 -1.06 6.86
CA GLU A 39 -11.66 -1.92 7.81
C GLU A 39 -11.37 -1.38 9.19
N SER A 40 -12.41 -0.85 9.82
CA SER A 40 -12.46 -0.57 11.24
C SER A 40 -12.52 -1.90 12.01
N THR A 41 -11.49 -2.73 11.91
CA THR A 41 -11.24 -3.71 12.96
C THR A 41 -10.87 -2.94 14.22
N SER A 42 -11.22 -3.44 15.39
CA SER A 42 -11.00 -2.77 16.68
C SER A 42 -9.53 -2.44 17.02
N SER A 43 -8.57 -2.88 16.20
CA SER A 43 -7.19 -2.39 16.17
C SER A 43 -7.09 -1.32 15.07
N GLY A 44 -6.69 -0.09 15.39
CA GLY A 44 -6.75 1.03 14.47
C GLY A 44 -5.88 0.88 13.23
N LYS A 45 -5.95 1.89 12.35
CA LYS A 45 -5.49 1.81 10.96
C LYS A 45 -3.99 1.55 10.88
N ARG A 46 -3.57 0.52 10.15
CA ARG A 46 -2.15 0.14 9.94
C ARG A 46 -1.79 0.23 8.46
N ALA A 47 -0.56 0.61 8.15
CA ALA A 47 -0.08 0.61 6.78
C ALA A 47 1.40 0.23 6.67
N TYR A 48 1.72 -0.51 5.61
CA TYR A 48 3.07 -0.58 5.12
C TYR A 48 3.37 0.67 4.31
N VAL A 49 4.48 1.33 4.62
CA VAL A 49 4.91 2.53 3.93
C VAL A 49 6.27 2.27 3.30
N THR A 50 6.40 2.59 2.01
CA THR A 50 7.69 2.56 1.31
C THR A 50 7.92 3.86 0.56
N GLN A 51 9.13 4.06 0.04
CA GLN A 51 9.48 5.23 -0.74
C GLN A 51 9.96 4.85 -2.15
N ALA A 52 9.44 5.54 -3.16
CA ALA A 52 9.99 5.58 -4.51
C ALA A 52 10.73 6.90 -4.73
N SER A 53 12.06 6.93 -4.58
CA SER A 53 12.88 8.14 -4.83
C SER A 53 13.40 8.23 -6.27
N GLY A 54 12.52 7.98 -7.23
CA GLY A 54 12.80 8.08 -8.66
C GLY A 54 12.52 6.80 -9.47
N PRO A 55 12.62 6.88 -10.81
CA PRO A 55 12.19 5.82 -11.73
C PRO A 55 12.86 4.47 -11.52
N GLN A 56 14.13 4.46 -11.08
CA GLN A 56 14.90 3.24 -10.84
C GLN A 56 14.32 2.37 -9.72
N TRP A 57 13.50 2.93 -8.83
CA TRP A 57 12.89 2.22 -7.71
C TRP A 57 11.49 1.70 -8.02
N VAL A 58 10.90 2.07 -9.16
CA VAL A 58 9.52 1.68 -9.51
C VAL A 58 9.37 0.17 -9.58
N LEU A 59 10.30 -0.55 -10.20
CA LEU A 59 10.23 -2.01 -10.27
C LEU A 59 10.32 -2.66 -8.87
N ALA A 60 11.18 -2.14 -8.01
CA ALA A 60 11.36 -2.63 -6.64
C ALA A 60 10.08 -2.43 -5.81
N VAL A 61 9.50 -1.22 -5.85
CA VAL A 61 8.20 -0.92 -5.22
C VAL A 61 7.11 -1.82 -5.76
N ARG A 62 6.97 -1.99 -7.08
CA ARG A 62 5.95 -2.89 -7.65
C ARG A 62 6.09 -4.33 -7.16
N THR A 63 7.33 -4.81 -7.06
CA THR A 63 7.66 -6.16 -6.57
C THR A 63 7.27 -6.31 -5.09
N LEU A 64 7.66 -5.36 -4.24
CA LEU A 64 7.27 -5.32 -2.82
C LEU A 64 5.75 -5.30 -2.66
N GLY A 65 5.06 -4.47 -3.45
CA GLY A 65 3.62 -4.33 -3.38
C GLY A 65 2.89 -5.61 -3.77
N LYS A 66 3.38 -6.31 -4.81
CA LYS A 66 2.86 -7.63 -5.18
C LYS A 66 3.01 -8.63 -4.02
N ALA A 67 4.19 -8.68 -3.41
CA ALA A 67 4.46 -9.60 -2.30
C ALA A 67 3.59 -9.32 -1.07
N LEU A 68 3.37 -8.04 -0.71
CA LEU A 68 2.53 -7.67 0.43
C LEU A 68 1.03 -7.82 0.16
N ARG A 69 0.55 -7.57 -1.07
CA ARG A 69 -0.87 -7.76 -1.42
C ARG A 69 -1.28 -9.22 -1.36
N ASP A 70 -0.40 -10.14 -1.74
CA ASP A 70 -0.65 -11.58 -1.60
C ASP A 70 -0.83 -11.98 -0.12
N LEU A 71 -0.46 -11.10 0.82
CA LEU A 71 -0.60 -11.26 2.26
C LEU A 71 -1.79 -10.48 2.86
N GLY A 72 -2.52 -9.69 2.06
CA GLY A 72 -3.74 -8.98 2.47
C GLY A 72 -3.56 -7.58 3.08
N SER A 73 -2.41 -6.94 2.90
CA SER A 73 -2.06 -5.73 3.66
C SER A 73 -2.37 -4.39 2.95
N CYS A 74 -2.63 -3.31 3.72
CA CYS A 74 -2.71 -1.94 3.19
C CYS A 74 -1.33 -1.38 2.83
N LEU A 75 -1.25 -0.72 1.67
CA LEU A 75 0.00 -0.25 1.08
C LEU A 75 -0.06 1.24 0.75
N SER A 76 0.90 2.00 1.26
CA SER A 76 1.12 3.39 0.87
C SER A 76 2.54 3.58 0.35
N VAL A 77 2.69 4.35 -0.72
CA VAL A 77 4.00 4.71 -1.30
C VAL A 77 4.19 6.22 -1.25
N LEU A 78 5.28 6.63 -0.63
CA LEU A 78 5.79 7.99 -0.66
C LEU A 78 6.59 8.15 -1.95
N ASN A 79 6.05 8.94 -2.87
CA ASN A 79 6.64 9.14 -4.17
C ASN A 79 7.18 10.56 -4.30
N TYR A 80 8.46 10.68 -4.64
CA TYR A 80 9.08 11.96 -4.96
C TYR A 80 9.34 12.03 -6.47
N ASN A 81 8.73 13.01 -7.14
CA ASN A 81 9.01 13.36 -8.54
C ASN A 81 8.81 12.24 -9.57
N ALA A 82 7.92 11.26 -9.35
CA ALA A 82 7.56 10.37 -10.47
C ALA A 82 6.57 11.05 -11.42
N ASP A 83 6.70 10.69 -12.70
CA ASP A 83 5.78 11.12 -13.73
C ASP A 83 4.35 10.57 -13.47
N GLU A 84 3.38 11.20 -14.11
CA GLU A 84 1.97 10.85 -13.97
C GLU A 84 1.67 9.40 -14.37
N GLY A 85 2.36 8.87 -15.38
CA GLY A 85 2.21 7.48 -15.80
C GLY A 85 2.66 6.49 -14.71
N THR A 86 3.77 6.78 -14.05
CA THR A 86 4.23 5.99 -12.89
C THR A 86 3.24 6.06 -11.73
N LYS A 87 2.70 7.25 -11.40
CA LYS A 87 1.69 7.40 -10.34
C LYS A 87 0.43 6.59 -10.64
N GLN A 88 -0.07 6.68 -11.87
CA GLN A 88 -1.25 5.91 -12.32
C GLN A 88 -0.99 4.41 -12.32
N LEU A 89 0.20 3.97 -12.76
CA LEU A 89 0.59 2.56 -12.71
C LEU A 89 0.56 2.03 -11.27
N LEU A 90 1.21 2.72 -10.34
CA LEU A 90 1.25 2.29 -8.93
C LEU A 90 -0.16 2.28 -8.32
N ALA A 91 -0.96 3.32 -8.57
CA ALA A 91 -2.35 3.38 -8.11
C ALA A 91 -3.20 2.23 -8.68
N SER A 92 -3.04 1.89 -9.96
CA SER A 92 -3.74 0.77 -10.60
C SER A 92 -3.36 -0.60 -10.02
N GLU A 93 -2.18 -0.69 -9.40
CA GLU A 93 -1.72 -1.87 -8.69
C GLU A 93 -2.16 -1.87 -7.21
N GLY A 94 -2.95 -0.91 -6.77
CA GLY A 94 -3.48 -0.84 -5.41
C GLY A 94 -2.56 -0.15 -4.40
N TRP A 95 -1.56 0.62 -4.86
CA TRP A 95 -0.83 1.54 -4.00
C TRP A 95 -1.64 2.79 -3.71
N ASP A 96 -1.66 3.21 -2.45
CA ASP A 96 -2.01 4.58 -2.08
C ASP A 96 -0.80 5.50 -2.32
N VAL A 97 -0.79 6.18 -3.47
CA VAL A 97 0.34 7.00 -3.93
C VAL A 97 0.26 8.39 -3.30
N ARG A 98 1.25 8.71 -2.44
CA ARG A 98 1.39 10.02 -1.80
C ARG A 98 2.55 10.77 -2.42
N GLU A 99 2.25 11.82 -3.15
CA GLU A 99 3.27 12.74 -3.67
C GLU A 99 3.82 13.57 -2.52
N VAL A 100 5.14 13.58 -2.37
CA VAL A 100 5.83 14.30 -1.30
C VAL A 100 7.02 15.07 -1.85
N ASP A 101 7.33 16.19 -1.22
CA ASP A 101 8.50 16.98 -1.57
C ASP A 101 9.79 16.32 -1.10
N ARG A 102 10.89 16.59 -1.80
CA ARG A 102 12.21 16.16 -1.33
C ARG A 102 12.64 16.96 -0.13
N ILE A 103 13.05 16.25 0.91
CA ILE A 103 13.72 16.87 2.06
C ILE A 103 15.23 16.86 1.77
N PRO A 104 15.86 18.04 1.59
CA PRO A 104 17.29 18.12 1.29
C PRO A 104 18.12 17.71 2.51
N SER A 105 19.26 17.07 2.26
CA SER A 105 20.28 16.80 3.27
C SER A 105 21.32 17.91 3.30
N LEU A 106 21.83 18.22 4.50
CA LEU A 106 23.01 19.07 4.66
C LEU A 106 24.27 18.44 4.02
N PHE A 107 24.22 17.14 3.70
CA PHE A 107 25.27 16.36 3.04
C PHE A 107 24.87 15.93 1.62
N ASP A 108 24.07 16.76 0.94
CA ASP A 108 23.53 16.50 -0.42
C ASP A 108 24.60 16.33 -1.51
N ASP A 109 25.83 16.76 -1.24
CA ASP A 109 27.02 16.58 -2.09
C ASP A 109 27.62 15.17 -1.98
N HIS A 110 27.29 14.41 -0.95
CA HIS A 110 27.85 13.08 -0.67
C HIS A 110 27.00 11.94 -1.26
N SER A 111 27.03 11.77 -2.59
CA SER A 111 26.40 10.67 -3.37
C SER A 111 24.87 10.73 -3.55
N ILE A 112 24.37 10.19 -4.68
CA ILE A 112 22.92 10.12 -5.00
C ILE A 112 22.12 9.39 -3.91
N LYS A 113 22.74 8.45 -3.18
CA LYS A 113 22.05 7.65 -2.16
C LYS A 113 21.69 8.45 -0.90
N SER A 114 22.53 9.39 -0.47
CA SER A 114 22.24 10.23 0.71
C SER A 114 21.20 11.32 0.39
N ARG A 115 21.14 11.75 -0.89
CA ARG A 115 20.30 12.86 -1.34
C ARG A 115 18.81 12.65 -1.13
N ASN A 116 18.37 11.41 -1.02
CA ASN A 116 16.95 11.07 -0.87
C ASN A 116 16.63 10.46 0.50
N THR A 117 17.63 10.33 1.38
CA THR A 117 17.48 9.70 2.68
C THR A 117 16.41 10.40 3.52
N PHE A 118 16.40 11.73 3.57
CA PHE A 118 15.46 12.41 4.46
C PHE A 118 14.00 12.39 3.99
N SER A 119 13.73 12.18 2.69
CA SER A 119 12.36 12.07 2.20
C SER A 119 11.59 10.88 2.79
N MET A 120 12.27 9.85 3.30
CA MET A 120 11.60 8.77 4.03
C MET A 120 10.89 9.26 5.30
N LEU A 121 11.35 10.38 5.88
CA LEU A 121 10.78 10.94 7.10
C LEU A 121 9.34 11.43 6.93
N TRP A 122 8.87 11.61 5.69
CA TRP A 122 7.44 11.84 5.43
C TRP A 122 6.55 10.71 5.94
N ALA A 123 7.09 9.51 6.19
CA ALA A 123 6.36 8.43 6.84
C ALA A 123 5.83 8.81 8.24
N TYR A 124 6.52 9.72 8.96
CA TYR A 124 6.04 10.24 10.24
C TYR A 124 4.82 11.16 10.11
N ASN A 125 4.56 11.69 8.91
CA ASN A 125 3.41 12.56 8.66
C ASN A 125 2.14 11.76 8.28
N MET A 126 2.22 10.44 8.21
CA MET A 126 1.11 9.54 7.89
C MET A 126 0.23 9.30 9.14
N THR A 127 -0.21 10.41 9.75
CA THR A 127 -0.91 10.46 11.04
C THR A 127 -2.33 9.92 11.00
N GLU A 128 -2.86 9.62 9.81
CA GLU A 128 -4.12 8.88 9.67
C GLU A 128 -4.01 7.41 10.08
N PHE A 129 -2.79 6.86 10.17
CA PHE A 129 -2.53 5.50 10.64
C PHE A 129 -2.10 5.52 12.11
N GLU A 130 -2.64 4.58 12.88
CA GLU A 130 -2.22 4.32 14.26
C GLU A 130 -0.80 3.71 14.29
N ARG A 131 -0.46 2.87 13.31
CA ARG A 131 0.87 2.27 13.16
C ARG A 131 1.29 2.29 11.70
N VAL A 132 2.55 2.65 11.48
CA VAL A 132 3.23 2.58 10.20
C VAL A 132 4.40 1.63 10.34
N LEU A 133 4.51 0.69 9.41
CA LEU A 133 5.70 -0.13 9.26
C LEU A 133 6.42 0.34 8.00
N TYR A 134 7.50 1.09 8.20
CA TYR A 134 8.33 1.57 7.10
C TYR A 134 9.22 0.44 6.57
N ILE A 135 9.15 0.17 5.27
CA ILE A 135 9.96 -0.83 4.59
C ILE A 135 10.63 -0.18 3.38
N ASP A 136 11.96 -0.34 3.30
CA ASP A 136 12.71 0.05 2.11
C ASP A 136 12.23 -0.72 0.86
N SER A 137 12.23 -0.05 -0.28
CA SER A 137 11.70 -0.64 -1.54
C SER A 137 12.46 -1.88 -2.02
N ASP A 138 13.67 -2.14 -1.50
CA ASP A 138 14.50 -3.31 -1.80
C ASP A 138 14.31 -4.49 -0.82
N PHE A 139 13.31 -4.41 0.05
CA PHE A 139 12.86 -5.52 0.88
C PHE A 139 11.89 -6.43 0.13
N LEU A 140 11.94 -7.74 0.41
CA LEU A 140 11.01 -8.73 -0.14
C LEU A 140 10.49 -9.65 0.97
N PRO A 141 9.25 -9.47 1.44
CA PRO A 141 8.66 -10.38 2.40
C PRO A 141 8.38 -11.74 1.75
N LEU A 142 8.85 -12.82 2.37
CA LEU A 142 8.58 -14.20 1.95
C LEU A 142 7.40 -14.82 2.72
N LYS A 143 6.97 -14.18 3.81
CA LYS A 143 5.88 -14.58 4.70
C LYS A 143 5.18 -13.33 5.21
N ASN A 144 3.98 -13.51 5.78
CA ASN A 144 3.29 -12.44 6.49
C ASN A 144 4.18 -11.95 7.67
N ILE A 145 4.24 -10.62 7.83
CA ILE A 145 5.03 -9.93 8.86
C ILE A 145 4.17 -8.94 9.65
N ASP A 146 2.85 -9.10 9.64
CA ASP A 146 1.92 -8.18 10.29
C ASP A 146 2.10 -8.14 11.81
N ASP A 147 2.64 -9.20 12.42
CA ASP A 147 3.02 -9.24 13.84
C ASP A 147 4.02 -8.12 14.21
N ALA A 148 4.77 -7.60 13.23
CA ALA A 148 5.66 -6.46 13.45
C ALA A 148 4.90 -5.15 13.72
N PHE A 149 3.61 -5.03 13.39
CA PHE A 149 2.81 -3.88 13.83
C PHE A 149 2.52 -3.86 15.33
N ASP A 150 2.68 -4.99 16.01
CA ASP A 150 2.49 -5.11 17.45
C ASP A 150 3.80 -4.84 18.22
N CYS A 151 4.87 -4.50 17.50
CA CYS A 151 6.08 -3.95 18.09
C CYS A 151 5.76 -2.57 18.71
N GLY A 152 6.50 -2.16 19.75
CA GLY A 152 6.27 -0.90 20.46
C GLY A 152 6.44 0.35 19.56
N GLU A 153 6.44 1.54 20.15
CA GLU A 153 6.45 2.82 19.41
C GLU A 153 7.58 2.94 18.37
N TRP A 154 8.75 2.37 18.66
CA TRP A 154 9.87 2.32 17.74
C TRP A 154 10.58 0.98 17.86
N CYS A 155 10.57 0.19 16.79
CA CYS A 155 11.33 -1.05 16.71
C CYS A 155 12.02 -1.17 15.35
N ALA A 156 13.19 -1.79 15.36
CA ALA A 156 13.95 -2.10 14.17
C ALA A 156 14.73 -3.40 14.37
N VAL A 157 15.07 -4.06 13.26
CA VAL A 157 15.97 -5.21 13.30
C VAL A 157 17.41 -4.72 13.42
N VAL A 158 18.19 -5.34 14.31
CA VAL A 158 19.62 -5.02 14.46
C VAL A 158 20.37 -5.39 13.18
N SER A 159 21.19 -4.48 12.65
CA SER A 159 21.93 -4.76 11.43
C SER A 159 23.09 -5.73 11.67
N ALA A 160 23.33 -6.63 10.71
CA ALA A 160 24.51 -7.50 10.71
C ALA A 160 25.83 -6.69 10.75
N ARG A 161 25.83 -5.49 10.16
CA ARG A 161 27.00 -4.59 10.16
C ARG A 161 27.31 -4.04 11.55
N GLU A 162 26.29 -3.70 12.34
CA GLU A 162 26.47 -3.23 13.72
C GLU A 162 26.91 -4.36 14.65
N THR A 163 26.35 -5.57 14.48
CA THR A 163 26.78 -6.73 15.27
C THR A 163 28.20 -7.16 14.93
N GLN A 164 28.59 -7.14 13.66
CA GLN A 164 29.96 -7.45 13.25
C GLN A 164 30.96 -6.39 13.75
N LYS A 165 30.61 -5.09 13.70
CA LYS A 165 31.43 -4.03 14.30
C LYS A 165 31.57 -4.18 15.82
N ARG A 166 30.50 -4.57 16.52
CA ARG A 166 30.53 -4.82 17.97
C ARG A 166 31.44 -6.00 18.33
N ASN A 167 31.45 -7.06 17.53
CA ASN A 167 32.38 -8.17 17.70
C ASN A 167 33.84 -7.77 17.40
N SER A 168 34.08 -6.86 16.44
CA SER A 168 35.43 -6.32 16.18
C SER A 168 35.90 -5.27 17.21
N MET A 169 34.98 -4.62 17.93
CA MET A 169 35.28 -3.62 18.97
C MET A 169 35.35 -4.21 20.38
N GLN A 170 35.11 -5.50 20.58
CA GLN A 170 35.36 -6.18 21.87
C GLN A 170 36.85 -6.17 22.29
N GLY A 171 37.75 -5.69 21.42
CA GLY A 171 39.16 -5.44 21.74
C GLY A 171 39.49 -4.06 22.33
N CYS A 172 38.57 -3.09 22.35
CA CYS A 172 38.79 -1.79 22.99
C CYS A 172 37.63 -1.46 23.92
N ARG A 173 37.76 -1.90 25.19
CA ARG A 173 37.00 -1.31 26.29
C ARG A 173 37.74 -0.05 26.73
N TYR A 174 37.02 1.07 26.83
CA TYR A 174 37.43 2.17 27.70
C TYR A 174 37.18 1.78 29.15
#